data_AF-A0A0P9F0Z0-F1
#
_entry.id   AF-A0A0P9F0Z0-F1
#
_cell.length_a   1.000
_cell.length_b   1.000
_cell.length_c   1.000
_cell.angle_alpha   90.00
_cell.angle_beta   90.00
_cell.angle_gamma   90.00
#
_symmetry.space_group_name_H-M   'P 1'
#
loop_
_entity.id
_entity.type
_entity.pdbx_description
1 polymer ?
#
loop_
_entity_poly.entity_id
_entity_poly.type
_entity_poly.pdbx_seq_one_letter_code
_entity_poly.pdbx_strand_id
1 'polypeptide(L)'
;MPRTPQPTSAVDGYVTTTLLPQLRALGLTSQQRALIAGDVRQRLLSLLGRWDDPVFRETALLLGTEDATFYQPAEVPLEIRALVAVGVRNSMLEDITASRPSVPALRGVRERLRDAQVPAFTGRAVMFFAQHARQHGDWGVPPVTGDGDLFGALAQTYPLAWERLRLLATSPAKEHDLAAPEEGLFSMPPPPRERRNAIAPIVLSGYDPAIDEPLRARLDAIQAGTLEMLFAPTFKWLTRNPAKLLYAIETIIAAGGTFCTLNYLIRRDYCARREMLVRPPHEEDEILPALRVYDGLVPRHRTAIQHAASVEGAAE
;
A
#
# COMPACT_ATOMS: atom_id res chain seq x y z
N MET A 1 29.85 18.67 -26.66
CA MET A 1 29.27 17.62 -25.78
C MET A 1 27.83 17.42 -26.20
N PRO A 2 27.38 16.19 -26.53
CA PRO A 2 25.97 15.98 -26.78
C PRO A 2 25.21 16.16 -25.46
N ARG A 3 24.28 17.11 -25.43
CA ARG A 3 23.33 17.27 -24.32
C ARG A 3 22.60 15.94 -24.17
N THR A 4 22.76 15.29 -23.03
CA THR A 4 21.86 14.22 -22.60
C THR A 4 20.44 14.77 -22.74
N PRO A 5 19.51 14.11 -23.46
CA PRO A 5 18.14 14.60 -23.57
C PRO A 5 17.59 14.79 -22.17
N GLN A 6 17.08 15.99 -21.88
CA GLN A 6 16.39 16.21 -20.60
C GLN A 6 15.24 15.22 -20.50
N PRO A 7 15.08 14.52 -19.38
CA PRO A 7 13.99 13.59 -19.21
C PRO A 7 12.66 14.32 -19.41
N THR A 8 11.79 13.72 -20.22
CA THR A 8 10.49 14.28 -20.64
C THR A 8 9.46 14.34 -19.51
N SER A 9 9.70 13.63 -18.40
CA SER A 9 8.84 13.59 -17.22
C SER A 9 9.66 13.39 -15.94
N ALA A 10 9.09 13.77 -14.79
CA ALA A 10 9.66 13.47 -13.47
C ALA A 10 9.93 11.97 -13.29
N VAL A 11 9.05 11.13 -13.82
CA VAL A 11 9.16 9.66 -13.75
C VAL A 11 10.38 9.17 -14.49
N ASP A 12 10.56 9.57 -15.75
CA ASP A 12 11.71 9.15 -16.55
C ASP A 12 13.02 9.70 -15.95
N GLY A 13 12.98 10.92 -15.41
CA GLY A 13 14.09 11.50 -14.66
C GLY A 13 14.47 10.65 -13.46
N TYR A 14 13.50 10.26 -12.62
CA TYR A 14 13.73 9.43 -11.45
C TYR A 14 14.32 8.06 -11.85
N VAL A 15 13.67 7.40 -12.81
CA VAL A 15 14.05 6.06 -13.25
C VAL A 15 15.49 6.05 -13.76
N THR A 16 15.85 7.01 -14.61
CA THR A 16 17.18 7.06 -15.25
C THR A 16 18.29 7.53 -14.32
N THR A 17 18.05 8.57 -13.53
CA THR A 17 19.09 9.23 -12.73
C THR A 17 19.24 8.67 -11.32
N THR A 18 18.19 8.03 -10.78
CA THR A 18 18.17 7.56 -9.38
C THR A 18 17.96 6.06 -9.28
N LEU A 19 16.86 5.53 -9.81
CA LEU A 19 16.51 4.12 -9.61
C LEU A 19 17.49 3.15 -10.29
N LEU A 20 17.71 3.31 -11.60
CA LEU A 20 18.58 2.40 -12.36
C LEU A 20 20.03 2.36 -11.84
N PRO A 21 20.66 3.49 -11.45
CA PRO A 21 21.96 3.48 -10.80
C PRO A 21 21.98 2.71 -9.48
N GLN A 22 20.96 2.88 -8.62
CA GLN A 22 20.87 2.14 -7.36
C GLN A 22 20.71 0.64 -7.60
N LEU A 23 19.85 0.24 -8.53
CA LEU A 23 19.65 -1.17 -8.90
C LEU A 23 20.91 -1.79 -9.51
N ARG A 24 21.70 -1.02 -10.28
CA ARG A 24 23.00 -1.46 -10.80
C ARG A 24 24.01 -1.68 -9.70
N ALA A 25 24.03 -0.81 -8.68
CA ALA A 25 24.93 -0.94 -7.54
C ALA A 25 24.65 -2.21 -6.70
N LEU A 26 23.42 -2.73 -6.74
CA LEU A 26 23.03 -4.03 -6.14
C LEU A 26 23.40 -5.25 -7.01
N GLY A 27 24.15 -5.06 -8.10
CA GLY A 27 24.59 -6.15 -8.96
C GLY A 27 23.50 -6.79 -9.82
N LEU A 28 22.30 -6.20 -9.92
CA LEU A 28 21.20 -6.73 -10.72
C LEU A 28 21.53 -6.70 -12.22
N THR A 29 21.08 -7.70 -12.98
CA THR A 29 21.30 -7.77 -14.43
C THR A 29 20.49 -6.71 -15.19
N SER A 30 20.85 -6.41 -16.44
CA SER A 30 20.09 -5.46 -17.27
C SER A 30 18.62 -5.84 -17.40
N GLN A 31 18.31 -7.13 -17.52
CA GLN A 31 16.94 -7.63 -17.59
C GLN A 31 16.18 -7.40 -16.27
N GLN A 32 16.78 -7.73 -15.13
CA GLN A 32 16.16 -7.53 -13.82
C GLN A 32 15.88 -6.05 -13.56
N ARG A 33 16.86 -5.18 -13.85
CA ARG A 33 16.70 -3.73 -13.71
C ARG A 33 15.57 -3.19 -14.59
N ALA A 34 15.44 -3.68 -15.82
CA ALA A 34 14.38 -3.26 -16.73
C ALA A 34 12.99 -3.65 -16.22
N LEU A 35 12.83 -4.85 -15.64
CA LEU A 35 11.56 -5.30 -15.05
C LEU A 35 11.14 -4.42 -13.87
N ILE A 36 12.04 -4.20 -12.92
CA ILE A 36 11.77 -3.39 -11.72
C ILE A 36 11.50 -1.94 -12.10
N ALA A 37 12.34 -1.36 -12.97
CA ALA A 37 12.16 0.00 -13.43
C ALA A 37 10.85 0.18 -14.22
N GLY A 38 10.46 -0.81 -15.02
CA GLY A 38 9.20 -0.79 -15.76
C GLY A 38 7.98 -0.75 -14.84
N ASP A 39 7.94 -1.61 -13.81
CA ASP A 39 6.83 -1.63 -12.84
C ASP A 39 6.76 -0.33 -12.02
N VAL A 40 7.89 0.14 -11.49
CA VAL A 40 7.95 1.43 -10.76
C VAL A 40 7.50 2.58 -11.66
N ARG A 41 7.97 2.60 -12.92
CA ARG A 41 7.57 3.61 -13.90
C ARG A 41 6.07 3.60 -14.14
N GLN A 42 5.47 2.44 -14.37
CA GLN A 42 4.03 2.33 -14.65
C GLN A 42 3.18 2.81 -13.46
N ARG A 43 3.55 2.43 -12.23
CA ARG A 43 2.87 2.87 -11.01
C ARG A 43 2.95 4.38 -10.82
N LEU A 44 4.13 4.96 -11.00
CA LEU A 44 4.32 6.41 -10.91
C LEU A 44 3.55 7.17 -12.00
N LEU A 45 3.51 6.65 -13.24
CA LEU A 45 2.72 7.25 -14.31
C LEU A 45 1.22 7.21 -14.00
N SER A 46 0.71 6.11 -13.45
CA SER A 46 -0.71 6.01 -13.06
C SER A 46 -1.06 7.00 -11.94
N LEU A 47 -0.22 7.14 -10.91
CA LEU A 47 -0.45 8.11 -9.83
C LEU A 47 -0.31 9.56 -10.29
N LEU A 48 0.78 9.89 -10.99
CA LEU A 48 1.09 11.26 -11.40
C LEU A 48 0.22 11.75 -12.56
N GLY A 49 -0.22 10.84 -13.45
CA GLY A 49 -1.19 11.16 -14.51
C GLY A 49 -2.58 11.52 -13.99
N ARG A 50 -2.84 11.35 -12.70
CA ARG A 50 -4.08 11.78 -12.01
C ARG A 50 -3.81 12.75 -10.87
N TRP A 51 -2.62 13.36 -10.84
CA TRP A 51 -2.19 14.18 -9.69
C TRP A 51 -3.07 15.41 -9.44
N ASP A 52 -3.69 15.94 -10.50
CA ASP A 52 -4.57 17.12 -10.45
C ASP A 52 -6.00 16.80 -9.98
N ASP A 53 -6.31 15.52 -9.75
CA ASP A 53 -7.53 15.08 -9.07
C ASP A 53 -7.22 14.88 -7.57
N PRO A 54 -7.49 15.88 -6.69
CA PRO A 54 -7.08 15.83 -5.29
C PRO A 54 -7.77 14.71 -4.52
N VAL A 55 -9.04 14.41 -4.84
CA VAL A 55 -9.81 13.33 -4.20
C VAL A 55 -9.18 11.99 -4.52
N PHE A 56 -8.87 11.74 -5.80
CA PHE A 56 -8.17 10.53 -6.20
C PHE A 56 -6.79 10.45 -5.56
N ARG A 57 -6.00 11.54 -5.65
CA ARG A 57 -4.63 11.60 -5.13
C ARG A 57 -4.60 11.27 -3.64
N GLU A 58 -5.39 11.95 -2.82
CA GLU A 58 -5.43 11.71 -1.37
C GLU A 58 -5.85 10.29 -1.04
N THR A 59 -6.86 9.76 -1.74
CA THR A 59 -7.35 8.39 -1.53
C THR A 59 -6.29 7.34 -1.90
N ALA A 60 -5.65 7.49 -3.06
CA ALA A 60 -4.60 6.56 -3.51
C ALA A 60 -3.36 6.62 -2.61
N LEU A 61 -2.98 7.81 -2.15
CA LEU A 61 -1.83 7.99 -1.26
C LEU A 61 -2.07 7.44 0.16
N LEU A 62 -3.33 7.38 0.62
CA LEU A 62 -3.69 6.76 1.91
C LEU A 62 -3.17 5.32 2.04
N LEU A 63 -3.10 4.58 0.93
CA LEU A 63 -2.59 3.21 0.88
C LEU A 63 -1.14 3.06 1.37
N GLY A 64 -0.37 4.15 1.34
CA GLY A 64 1.02 4.19 1.82
C GLY A 64 1.24 5.05 3.06
N THR A 65 0.20 5.70 3.58
CA THR A 65 0.35 6.74 4.62
C THR A 65 0.84 6.21 5.96
N GLU A 66 0.44 4.99 6.37
CA GLU A 66 0.91 4.38 7.63
C GLU A 66 2.43 4.22 7.67
N ASP A 67 3.06 3.86 6.54
CA ASP A 67 4.52 3.75 6.44
C ASP A 67 5.17 5.11 6.14
N ALA A 68 4.62 5.86 5.19
CA ALA A 68 5.17 7.13 4.72
C ALA A 68 5.33 8.18 5.82
N THR A 69 4.46 8.14 6.82
CA THR A 69 4.53 9.00 8.01
C THR A 69 5.89 8.92 8.72
N PHE A 70 6.56 7.77 8.63
CA PHE A 70 7.84 7.50 9.28
C PHE A 70 9.01 7.42 8.28
N TYR A 71 8.77 7.70 7.00
CA TYR A 71 9.84 7.80 6.01
C TYR A 71 10.65 9.09 6.20
N GLN A 72 11.94 8.98 5.89
CA GLN A 72 12.88 10.10 5.91
C GLN A 72 13.11 10.65 4.49
N PRO A 73 13.42 11.95 4.35
CA PRO A 73 13.49 12.95 5.43
C PRO A 73 12.12 13.41 5.92
N ALA A 74 11.96 13.60 7.22
CA ALA A 74 10.67 13.90 7.85
C ALA A 74 10.11 15.28 7.48
N GLU A 75 10.97 16.23 7.10
CA GLU A 75 10.61 17.57 6.65
C GLU A 75 9.99 17.61 5.25
N VAL A 76 10.09 16.52 4.49
CA VAL A 76 9.44 16.43 3.17
C VAL A 76 7.94 16.20 3.34
N PRO A 77 7.08 16.92 2.60
CA PRO A 77 5.63 16.76 2.68
C PRO A 77 5.17 15.30 2.62
N LEU A 78 4.21 14.95 3.47
CA LEU A 78 3.70 13.58 3.59
C LEU A 78 3.19 13.04 2.25
N GLU A 79 2.58 13.88 1.42
CA GLU A 79 2.10 13.48 0.08
C GLU A 79 3.23 12.95 -0.82
N ILE A 80 4.44 13.52 -0.75
CA ILE A 80 5.60 13.06 -1.52
C ILE A 80 6.14 11.75 -0.93
N ARG A 81 6.19 11.65 0.40
CA ARG A 81 6.60 10.42 1.09
C ARG A 81 5.62 9.28 0.79
N ALA A 82 4.33 9.56 0.73
CA ALA A 82 3.27 8.61 0.39
C ALA A 82 3.33 8.23 -1.09
N LEU A 83 3.60 9.18 -2.00
CA LEU A 83 3.83 8.89 -3.43
C LEU A 83 4.97 7.86 -3.59
N VAL A 84 6.06 8.03 -2.84
CA VAL A 84 7.16 7.07 -2.86
C VAL A 84 6.77 5.74 -2.22
N ALA A 85 5.99 5.75 -1.14
CA ALA A 85 5.49 4.51 -0.54
C ALA A 85 4.66 3.70 -1.54
N VAL A 86 3.68 4.32 -2.18
CA VAL A 86 2.73 3.65 -3.09
C VAL A 86 3.33 3.36 -4.47
N GLY A 87 4.03 4.33 -5.06
CA GLY A 87 4.55 4.23 -6.43
C GLY A 87 5.90 3.53 -6.55
N VAL A 88 6.72 3.52 -5.50
CA VAL A 88 8.09 2.98 -5.52
C VAL A 88 8.27 1.81 -4.57
N ARG A 89 7.88 1.93 -3.29
CA ARG A 89 8.10 0.85 -2.30
C ARG A 89 7.09 -0.28 -2.43
N ASN A 90 5.86 0.03 -2.78
CA ASN A 90 4.81 -0.93 -3.09
C ASN A 90 4.90 -1.31 -4.58
N SER A 91 6.06 -1.82 -4.99
CA SER A 91 6.36 -2.21 -6.37
C SER A 91 7.18 -3.50 -6.38
N MET A 92 7.57 -3.97 -7.57
CA MET A 92 8.50 -5.09 -7.77
C MET A 92 9.86 -4.86 -7.09
N LEU A 93 10.20 -3.63 -6.70
CA LEU A 93 11.37 -3.37 -5.86
C LEU A 93 11.37 -4.18 -4.55
N GLU A 94 10.19 -4.45 -4.00
CA GLU A 94 10.03 -5.21 -2.76
C GLU A 94 10.35 -6.69 -2.91
N ASP A 95 10.12 -7.26 -4.10
CA ASP A 95 10.46 -8.66 -4.37
C ASP A 95 11.98 -8.92 -4.24
N ILE A 96 12.81 -7.88 -4.29
CA ILE A 96 14.27 -7.96 -4.08
C ILE A 96 14.63 -7.99 -2.59
N THR A 97 13.76 -7.46 -1.71
CA THR A 97 13.88 -7.58 -0.25
C THR A 97 13.38 -8.95 0.24
N ALA A 98 12.44 -9.56 -0.50
CA ALA A 98 11.82 -10.82 -0.10
C ALA A 98 12.77 -12.03 -0.14
N SER A 99 12.63 -12.91 0.86
CA SER A 99 13.37 -14.16 0.93
C SER A 99 13.02 -15.14 -0.20
N ARG A 100 11.81 -15.02 -0.75
CA ARG A 100 11.28 -15.80 -1.87
C ARG A 100 10.56 -14.85 -2.84
N PRO A 101 11.26 -14.28 -3.83
CA PRO A 101 10.66 -13.36 -4.79
C PRO A 101 9.51 -14.01 -5.56
N SER A 102 8.41 -13.27 -5.73
CA SER A 102 7.25 -13.73 -6.50
C SER A 102 7.57 -13.82 -8.00
N VAL A 103 8.45 -12.94 -8.49
CA VAL A 103 8.95 -12.90 -9.87
C VAL A 103 10.09 -13.91 -10.08
N PRO A 104 9.93 -14.92 -10.96
CA PRO A 104 10.96 -15.95 -11.18
C PRO A 104 12.34 -15.39 -11.56
N ALA A 105 12.37 -14.33 -12.39
CA ALA A 105 13.61 -13.68 -12.82
C ALA A 105 14.41 -13.03 -11.67
N LEU A 106 13.79 -12.80 -10.51
CA LEU A 106 14.42 -12.22 -9.32
C LEU A 106 14.92 -13.26 -8.31
N ARG A 107 14.56 -14.56 -8.48
CA ARG A 107 14.94 -15.62 -7.52
C ARG A 107 16.46 -15.87 -7.42
N GLY A 108 17.22 -15.49 -8.45
CA GLY A 108 18.67 -15.66 -8.52
C GLY A 108 19.50 -14.42 -8.12
N VAL A 109 18.87 -13.40 -7.54
CA VAL A 109 19.58 -12.19 -7.08
C VAL A 109 20.51 -12.55 -5.90
N ARG A 110 21.82 -12.33 -6.09
CA ARG A 110 22.87 -12.65 -5.11
C ARG A 110 22.90 -11.66 -3.94
N GLU A 111 22.75 -10.36 -4.24
CA GLU A 111 22.69 -9.29 -3.25
C GLU A 111 21.27 -8.76 -3.13
N ARG A 112 20.59 -9.14 -2.04
CA ARG A 112 19.27 -8.61 -1.71
C ARG A 112 19.40 -7.20 -1.16
N LEU A 113 18.37 -6.39 -1.38
CA LEU A 113 18.26 -5.11 -0.67
C LEU A 113 18.02 -5.45 0.80
N ARG A 114 19.01 -5.19 1.66
CA ARG A 114 18.90 -5.44 3.11
C ARG A 114 18.04 -4.37 3.76
N ASP A 115 17.40 -4.69 4.88
CA ASP A 115 16.54 -3.74 5.61
C ASP A 115 17.28 -2.46 6.00
N ALA A 116 18.56 -2.56 6.38
CA ALA A 116 19.41 -1.40 6.66
C ALA A 116 19.63 -0.47 5.45
N GLN A 117 19.50 -0.98 4.22
CA GLN A 117 19.66 -0.20 2.98
C GLN A 117 18.34 0.41 2.50
N VAL A 118 17.19 -0.12 2.96
CA VAL A 118 15.86 0.36 2.57
C VAL A 118 15.65 1.85 2.87
N PRO A 119 15.96 2.38 4.08
CA PRO A 119 15.79 3.81 4.36
C PRO A 119 16.55 4.71 3.40
N ALA A 120 17.80 4.36 3.06
CA ALA A 120 18.61 5.14 2.13
C ALA A 120 18.11 5.05 0.68
N PHE A 121 17.54 3.91 0.28
CA PHE A 121 16.92 3.74 -1.04
C PHE A 121 15.66 4.61 -1.14
N THR A 122 14.76 4.47 -0.17
CA THR A 122 13.51 5.23 -0.07
C THR A 122 13.75 6.73 0.04
N GLY A 123 14.66 7.16 0.92
CA GLY A 123 14.95 8.57 1.15
C GLY A 123 15.51 9.29 -0.09
N ARG A 124 16.26 8.59 -0.94
CA ARG A 124 16.72 9.15 -2.22
C ARG A 124 15.57 9.37 -3.20
N ALA A 125 14.58 8.47 -3.25
CA ALA A 125 13.37 8.68 -4.04
C ALA A 125 12.56 9.86 -3.50
N VAL A 126 12.39 9.94 -2.18
CA VAL A 126 11.70 11.05 -1.50
C VAL A 126 12.35 12.38 -1.87
N MET A 127 13.68 12.47 -1.76
CA MET A 127 14.42 13.68 -2.10
C MET A 127 14.33 14.06 -3.58
N PHE A 128 14.36 13.06 -4.48
CA PHE A 128 14.20 13.31 -5.91
C PHE A 128 12.85 13.99 -6.20
N PHE A 129 11.74 13.40 -5.75
CA PHE A 129 10.40 13.94 -6.04
C PHE A 129 10.16 15.26 -5.31
N ALA A 130 10.69 15.43 -4.09
CA ALA A 130 10.61 16.71 -3.38
C ALA A 130 11.40 17.82 -4.07
N GLN A 131 12.55 17.49 -4.66
CA GLN A 131 13.32 18.45 -5.46
C GLN A 131 12.57 18.78 -6.76
N HIS A 132 12.03 17.77 -7.45
CA HIS A 132 11.26 17.97 -8.67
C HIS A 132 10.06 18.89 -8.42
N ALA A 133 9.23 18.59 -7.41
CA ALA A 133 8.06 19.39 -7.05
C ALA A 133 8.39 20.84 -6.67
N ARG A 134 9.55 21.09 -6.05
CA ARG A 134 9.99 22.45 -5.70
C ARG A 134 10.47 23.23 -6.92
N GLN A 135 11.11 22.55 -7.88
CA GLN A 135 11.71 23.17 -9.05
C GLN A 135 10.70 23.33 -10.21
N HIS A 136 9.73 22.42 -10.27
CA HIS A 136 8.76 22.31 -11.35
C HIS A 136 7.37 22.20 -10.72
N GLY A 137 6.44 23.06 -11.15
CA GLY A 137 5.04 22.99 -10.72
C GLY A 137 4.23 21.89 -11.43
N ASP A 138 4.87 21.12 -12.31
CA ASP A 138 4.28 20.03 -13.08
C ASP A 138 5.23 18.81 -13.08
N TRP A 139 4.64 17.62 -13.10
CA TRP A 139 5.34 16.34 -13.19
C TRP A 139 5.76 16.00 -14.61
N GLY A 140 5.22 16.68 -15.63
CA GLY A 140 5.47 16.36 -17.04
C GLY A 140 4.90 14.98 -17.40
N VAL A 141 3.83 14.56 -16.73
CA VAL A 141 3.15 13.28 -16.96
C VAL A 141 1.77 13.58 -17.54
N PRO A 142 1.44 13.09 -18.74
CA PRO A 142 0.12 13.33 -19.33
C PRO A 142 -0.97 12.58 -18.54
N PRO A 143 -2.23 13.05 -18.62
CA PRO A 143 -3.37 12.30 -18.08
C PRO A 143 -3.42 10.88 -18.60
N VAL A 144 -3.73 9.94 -17.71
CA VAL A 144 -3.71 8.50 -17.98
C VAL A 144 -5.10 7.90 -17.83
N THR A 145 -5.44 6.97 -18.74
CA THR A 145 -6.69 6.20 -18.73
C THR A 145 -6.45 4.78 -19.24
N GLY A 146 -7.41 3.89 -19.01
CA GLY A 146 -7.37 2.51 -19.51
C GLY A 146 -6.26 1.68 -18.85
N ASP A 147 -5.65 0.77 -19.61
CA ASP A 147 -4.68 -0.22 -19.12
C ASP A 147 -3.41 0.37 -18.50
N GLY A 148 -3.12 1.65 -18.77
CA GLY A 148 -2.02 2.39 -18.14
C GLY A 148 -2.34 2.92 -16.74
N ASP A 149 -3.63 3.00 -16.38
CA ASP A 149 -4.13 3.57 -15.13
C ASP A 149 -4.39 2.49 -14.07
N LEU A 150 -3.30 1.92 -13.55
CA LEU A 150 -3.32 0.86 -12.53
C LEU A 150 -4.15 1.20 -11.28
N PHE A 151 -4.15 2.48 -10.86
CA PHE A 151 -4.83 2.92 -9.66
C PHE A 151 -6.25 3.44 -9.95
N GLY A 152 -6.51 4.04 -11.12
CA GLY A 152 -7.84 4.53 -11.48
C GLY A 152 -8.90 3.43 -11.60
N ALA A 153 -8.52 2.23 -12.05
CA ALA A 153 -9.43 1.08 -12.13
C ALA A 153 -9.88 0.56 -10.74
N LEU A 154 -9.11 0.84 -9.69
CA LEU A 154 -9.37 0.32 -8.34
C LEU A 154 -10.68 0.85 -7.75
N ALA A 155 -11.00 2.13 -7.98
CA ALA A 155 -12.23 2.73 -7.49
C ALA A 155 -13.49 2.06 -8.07
N GLN A 156 -13.42 1.65 -9.33
CA GLN A 156 -14.53 0.98 -10.01
C GLN A 156 -14.61 -0.50 -9.62
N THR A 157 -13.47 -1.15 -9.38
CA THR A 157 -13.41 -2.57 -9.05
C THR A 157 -13.78 -2.84 -7.59
N TYR A 158 -13.42 -1.94 -6.68
CA TYR A 158 -13.60 -2.08 -5.22
C TYR A 158 -14.30 -0.84 -4.63
N PRO A 159 -15.55 -0.58 -5.02
CA PRO A 159 -16.22 0.68 -4.70
C PRO A 159 -16.48 0.85 -3.20
N LEU A 160 -16.76 -0.23 -2.44
CA LEU A 160 -17.00 -0.10 -1.02
C LEU A 160 -15.71 0.28 -0.29
N ALA A 161 -14.63 -0.46 -0.53
CA ALA A 161 -13.33 -0.22 0.08
C ALA A 161 -12.81 1.16 -0.30
N TRP A 162 -12.87 1.52 -1.59
CA TRP A 162 -12.42 2.81 -2.08
C TRP A 162 -13.15 3.97 -1.41
N GLU A 163 -14.47 3.87 -1.23
CA GLU A 163 -15.25 4.93 -0.58
C GLU A 163 -14.85 5.15 0.89
N ARG A 164 -14.54 4.08 1.64
CA ARG A 164 -14.09 4.24 3.05
C ARG A 164 -12.71 4.87 3.09
N LEU A 165 -11.80 4.44 2.21
CA LEU A 165 -10.48 5.08 2.10
C LEU A 165 -10.60 6.55 1.68
N ARG A 166 -11.52 6.87 0.76
CA ARG A 166 -11.77 8.26 0.33
C ARG A 166 -12.21 9.12 1.51
N LEU A 167 -13.17 8.66 2.30
CA LEU A 167 -13.62 9.37 3.50
C LEU A 167 -12.47 9.60 4.50
N LEU A 168 -11.68 8.56 4.79
CA LEU A 168 -10.54 8.62 5.70
C LEU A 168 -9.40 9.52 5.19
N ALA A 169 -9.30 9.71 3.88
CA ALA A 169 -8.27 10.52 3.23
C ALA A 169 -8.66 11.99 3.11
N THR A 170 -9.89 12.28 2.67
CA THR A 170 -10.30 13.63 2.27
C THR A 170 -11.10 14.37 3.34
N SER A 171 -11.57 13.68 4.39
CA SER A 171 -12.36 14.32 5.43
C SER A 171 -11.50 14.80 6.61
N PRO A 172 -11.82 15.98 7.19
CA PRO A 172 -11.21 16.39 8.45
C PRO A 172 -11.75 15.61 9.67
N ALA A 173 -12.90 14.94 9.54
CA ALA A 173 -13.46 14.18 10.65
C ALA A 173 -12.68 12.87 10.86
N LYS A 174 -12.58 12.44 12.12
CA LYS A 174 -11.85 11.23 12.51
C LYS A 174 -12.68 9.96 12.36
N GLU A 175 -13.99 10.10 12.31
CA GLU A 175 -14.93 9.00 12.17
C GLU A 175 -16.11 9.39 11.28
N HIS A 176 -16.65 8.39 10.60
CA HIS A 176 -17.75 8.51 9.68
C HIS A 176 -18.73 7.38 9.93
N ASP A 177 -19.96 7.73 10.30
CA ASP A 177 -21.10 6.84 10.13
C ASP A 177 -21.62 6.99 8.70
N LEU A 178 -21.84 5.86 8.03
CA LEU A 178 -22.40 5.77 6.69
C LEU A 178 -23.78 5.13 6.76
N ALA A 179 -24.70 5.57 5.91
CA ALA A 179 -25.94 4.85 5.71
C ALA A 179 -25.64 3.42 5.25
N ALA A 180 -26.39 2.44 5.77
CA ALA A 180 -26.33 1.07 5.28
C ALA A 180 -26.60 1.08 3.77
N PRO A 181 -25.70 0.57 2.92
CA PRO A 181 -25.99 0.43 1.49
C PRO A 181 -27.17 -0.53 1.33
N GLU A 182 -28.07 -0.29 0.37
CA GLU A 182 -29.15 -1.26 0.11
C GLU A 182 -28.55 -2.65 -0.15
N GLU A 183 -29.16 -3.67 0.45
CA GLU A 183 -28.74 -5.06 0.27
C GLU A 183 -28.82 -5.44 -1.21
N GLY A 184 -27.80 -6.13 -1.72
CA GLY A 184 -27.77 -6.63 -3.10
C GLY A 184 -27.23 -5.67 -4.17
N LEU A 185 -26.86 -4.43 -3.84
CA LEU A 185 -26.33 -3.46 -4.82
C LEU A 185 -24.88 -3.77 -5.28
N PHE A 186 -24.14 -4.60 -4.55
CA PHE A 186 -22.72 -4.82 -4.82
C PHE A 186 -22.46 -6.30 -5.08
N SER A 187 -22.02 -6.62 -6.30
CA SER A 187 -21.48 -7.93 -6.64
C SER A 187 -20.04 -7.99 -6.15
N MET A 188 -19.68 -9.10 -5.50
CA MET A 188 -18.30 -9.35 -5.11
C MET A 188 -17.41 -9.42 -6.34
N PRO A 189 -16.35 -8.60 -6.44
CA PRO A 189 -15.42 -8.71 -7.55
C PRO A 189 -14.70 -10.07 -7.51
N PRO A 190 -14.34 -10.64 -8.67
CA PRO A 190 -13.54 -11.85 -8.70
C PRO A 190 -12.17 -11.60 -8.03
N PRO A 191 -11.57 -12.61 -7.38
CA PRO A 191 -10.23 -12.46 -6.82
C PRO A 191 -9.22 -12.08 -7.92
N PRO A 192 -8.31 -11.14 -7.66
CA PRO A 192 -7.41 -10.61 -8.68
C PRO A 192 -6.47 -11.68 -9.28
N ARG A 193 -6.08 -12.70 -8.50
CA ARG A 193 -5.48 -13.97 -8.96
C ARG A 193 -5.48 -14.99 -7.83
N GLU A 194 -5.66 -16.28 -8.11
CA GLU A 194 -5.51 -17.36 -7.11
C GLU A 194 -4.14 -18.04 -7.22
N ARG A 195 -3.51 -18.34 -6.08
CA ARG A 195 -2.38 -19.29 -6.00
C ARG A 195 -2.74 -20.44 -5.07
N ARG A 196 -3.11 -21.58 -5.65
CA ARG A 196 -3.29 -22.84 -4.91
C ARG A 196 -1.89 -23.43 -4.63
N ASN A 197 -1.64 -23.86 -3.39
CA ASN A 197 -0.41 -24.53 -2.91
C ASN A 197 0.73 -23.64 -2.37
N ALA A 198 0.51 -22.36 -2.06
CA ALA A 198 1.49 -21.57 -1.33
C ALA A 198 1.37 -21.82 0.19
N ILE A 199 2.18 -22.75 0.72
CA ILE A 199 2.20 -23.08 2.17
C ILE A 199 2.84 -21.94 2.99
N ALA A 200 3.72 -21.14 2.38
CA ALA A 200 4.30 -19.97 3.02
C ALA A 200 3.53 -18.70 2.60
N PRO A 201 3.19 -17.80 3.55
CA PRO A 201 2.58 -16.52 3.22
C PRO A 201 3.44 -15.77 2.18
N ILE A 202 2.83 -15.38 1.06
CA ILE A 202 3.39 -14.34 0.16
C ILE A 202 2.82 -13.01 0.65
N VAL A 203 2.90 -12.84 1.96
CA VAL A 203 2.63 -11.59 2.63
C VAL A 203 3.81 -10.69 2.25
N LEU A 204 3.53 -9.42 1.98
CA LEU A 204 4.49 -8.34 1.68
C LEU A 204 4.81 -8.01 0.21
N SER A 205 4.54 -8.85 -0.80
CA SER A 205 4.81 -8.46 -2.22
C SER A 205 3.97 -7.26 -2.67
N GLY A 206 4.64 -6.20 -3.11
CA GLY A 206 4.00 -5.04 -3.75
C GLY A 206 3.53 -5.32 -5.18
N TYR A 207 4.05 -6.39 -5.80
CA TYR A 207 3.82 -6.74 -7.19
C TYR A 207 2.78 -7.85 -7.37
N ASP A 208 2.88 -8.95 -6.63
CA ASP A 208 2.03 -10.13 -6.82
C ASP A 208 0.58 -9.87 -6.38
N PRO A 209 -0.41 -9.94 -7.29
CA PRO A 209 -1.81 -9.75 -6.93
C PRO A 209 -2.44 -11.01 -6.34
N ALA A 210 -1.73 -12.13 -6.25
CA ALA A 210 -2.31 -13.39 -5.86
C ALA A 210 -2.74 -13.44 -4.38
N ILE A 211 -3.95 -13.96 -4.15
CA ILE A 211 -4.43 -14.34 -2.82
C ILE A 211 -3.76 -15.67 -2.44
N ASP A 212 -3.06 -15.69 -1.31
CA ASP A 212 -2.47 -16.88 -0.73
C ASP A 212 -3.47 -17.58 0.21
N GLU A 213 -3.17 -18.84 0.53
CA GLU A 213 -4.07 -19.69 1.31
C GLU A 213 -4.39 -19.12 2.70
N PRO A 214 -3.43 -18.56 3.46
CA PRO A 214 -3.74 -18.00 4.78
C PRO A 214 -4.71 -16.82 4.73
N LEU A 215 -4.55 -15.91 3.76
CA LEU A 215 -5.50 -14.81 3.59
C LEU A 215 -6.86 -15.34 3.13
N ARG A 216 -6.89 -16.27 2.17
CA ARG A 216 -8.13 -16.88 1.69
C ARG A 216 -8.94 -17.51 2.81
N ALA A 217 -8.32 -18.33 3.66
CA ALA A 217 -8.99 -18.98 4.77
C ALA A 217 -9.64 -17.97 5.74
N ARG A 218 -8.98 -16.83 5.99
CA ARG A 218 -9.55 -15.77 6.83
C ARG A 218 -10.71 -15.05 6.14
N LEU A 219 -10.62 -14.80 4.83
CA LEU A 219 -11.72 -14.20 4.07
C LEU A 219 -12.95 -15.13 4.02
N ASP A 220 -12.73 -16.42 3.77
CA ASP A 220 -13.80 -17.43 3.76
C ASP A 220 -14.46 -17.54 5.14
N ALA A 221 -13.70 -17.47 6.24
CA ALA A 221 -14.24 -17.46 7.60
C ALA A 221 -15.12 -16.24 7.89
N ILE A 222 -14.74 -15.06 7.38
CA ILE A 222 -15.57 -13.84 7.50
C ILE A 222 -16.85 -13.98 6.70
N GLN A 223 -16.76 -14.49 5.47
CA GLN A 223 -17.95 -14.75 4.64
C GLN A 223 -18.89 -15.79 5.24
N ALA A 224 -18.35 -16.79 5.95
CA ALA A 224 -19.12 -17.78 6.68
C ALA A 224 -19.65 -17.27 8.05
N GLY A 225 -19.28 -16.06 8.47
CA GLY A 225 -19.66 -15.49 9.77
C GLY A 225 -18.97 -16.15 10.97
N THR A 226 -17.92 -16.95 10.77
CA THR A 226 -17.16 -17.60 11.85
C THR A 226 -16.00 -16.74 12.36
N LEU A 227 -15.64 -15.69 11.60
CA LEU A 227 -14.70 -14.65 12.01
C LEU A 227 -15.37 -13.28 11.82
N GLU A 228 -15.42 -12.46 12.88
CA GLU A 228 -16.07 -11.14 12.80
C GLU A 228 -15.12 -10.02 12.33
N MET A 229 -13.82 -10.18 12.59
CA MET A 229 -12.83 -9.14 12.37
C MET A 229 -11.51 -9.71 11.85
N LEU A 230 -10.94 -9.05 10.85
CA LEU A 230 -9.54 -9.25 10.45
C LEU A 230 -8.71 -8.06 10.96
N PHE A 231 -7.74 -8.37 11.83
CA PHE A 231 -6.71 -7.43 12.24
C PHE A 231 -5.42 -7.65 11.43
N ALA A 232 -4.80 -6.55 11.01
CA ALA A 232 -3.43 -6.50 10.52
C ALA A 232 -2.77 -5.24 11.10
N PRO A 233 -1.51 -5.29 11.61
CA PRO A 233 -0.92 -4.13 12.27
C PRO A 233 -0.98 -2.83 11.43
N THR A 234 -0.70 -2.96 10.13
CA THR A 234 -0.90 -1.93 9.09
C THR A 234 -1.24 -2.57 7.75
N PHE A 235 -1.60 -1.78 6.74
CA PHE A 235 -1.90 -2.27 5.39
C PHE A 235 -0.79 -3.15 4.82
N LYS A 236 0.49 -2.76 4.97
CA LYS A 236 1.63 -3.54 4.46
C LYS A 236 1.73 -4.94 5.05
N TRP A 237 1.26 -5.15 6.29
CA TRP A 237 1.27 -6.46 6.95
C TRP A 237 0.22 -7.41 6.38
N LEU A 238 -0.84 -6.87 5.78
CA LEU A 238 -1.75 -7.65 4.95
C LEU A 238 -1.15 -7.86 3.56
N THR A 239 -0.79 -6.77 2.89
CA THR A 239 -0.20 -6.76 1.55
C THR A 239 0.23 -5.35 1.15
N ARG A 240 1.29 -5.24 0.34
CA ARG A 240 1.66 -3.98 -0.31
C ARG A 240 1.03 -3.81 -1.70
N ASN A 241 0.40 -4.86 -2.24
CA ASN A 241 -0.30 -4.79 -3.52
C ASN A 241 -1.67 -4.09 -3.35
N PRO A 242 -1.90 -2.93 -3.99
CA PRO A 242 -3.15 -2.16 -3.84
C PRO A 242 -4.42 -2.93 -4.18
N ALA A 243 -4.41 -3.71 -5.27
CA ALA A 243 -5.59 -4.47 -5.70
C ALA A 243 -5.92 -5.60 -4.71
N LYS A 244 -4.89 -6.31 -4.21
CA LYS A 244 -5.05 -7.34 -3.17
C LYS A 244 -5.58 -6.75 -1.86
N LEU A 245 -5.10 -5.58 -1.46
CA LEU A 245 -5.56 -4.89 -0.25
C LEU A 245 -7.03 -4.50 -0.37
N LEU A 246 -7.40 -3.84 -1.46
CA LEU A 246 -8.78 -3.42 -1.69
C LEU A 246 -9.73 -4.60 -1.87
N TYR A 247 -9.30 -5.66 -2.54
CA TYR A 247 -10.08 -6.91 -2.61
C TYR A 247 -10.37 -7.47 -1.22
N ALA A 248 -9.37 -7.53 -0.33
CA ALA A 248 -9.57 -8.02 1.02
C ALA A 248 -10.53 -7.12 1.81
N ILE A 249 -10.32 -5.80 1.80
CA ILE A 249 -11.20 -4.84 2.49
C ILE A 249 -12.63 -4.94 1.96
N GLU A 250 -12.82 -4.94 0.64
CA GLU A 250 -14.12 -5.06 -0.04
C GLU A 250 -14.84 -6.33 0.42
N THR A 251 -14.14 -7.47 0.39
CA THR A 251 -14.69 -8.77 0.80
C THR A 251 -15.14 -8.77 2.25
N ILE A 252 -14.31 -8.23 3.14
CA ILE A 252 -14.60 -8.19 4.58
C ILE A 252 -15.85 -7.34 4.84
N ILE A 253 -15.90 -6.12 4.32
CA ILE A 253 -17.00 -5.20 4.63
C ILE A 253 -18.29 -5.54 3.87
N ALA A 254 -18.19 -6.16 2.69
CA ALA A 254 -19.37 -6.67 1.97
C ALA A 254 -20.05 -7.80 2.75
N ALA A 255 -19.28 -8.66 3.42
CA ALA A 255 -19.76 -9.72 4.30
C ALA A 255 -20.22 -9.20 5.69
N GLY A 256 -20.15 -7.89 5.96
CA GLY A 256 -20.51 -7.31 7.26
C GLY A 256 -19.42 -7.44 8.34
N GLY A 257 -18.23 -7.93 7.97
CA GLY A 257 -17.09 -8.02 8.86
C GLY A 257 -16.39 -6.68 9.10
N THR A 258 -15.41 -6.70 10.00
CA THR A 258 -14.57 -5.53 10.34
C THR A 258 -13.13 -5.74 9.86
N PHE A 259 -12.57 -4.75 9.16
CA PHE A 259 -11.13 -4.67 8.93
C PHE A 259 -10.51 -3.62 9.87
N CYS A 260 -9.47 -4.02 10.59
CA CYS A 260 -8.85 -3.18 11.62
C CYS A 260 -7.33 -3.16 11.45
N THR A 261 -6.74 -1.97 11.49
CA THR A 261 -5.32 -1.75 11.72
C THR A 261 -5.11 -0.94 13.00
N LEU A 262 -3.85 -0.77 13.40
CA LEU A 262 -3.50 0.15 14.48
C LEU A 262 -4.04 1.57 14.22
N ASN A 263 -4.16 1.98 12.96
CA ASN A 263 -4.49 3.35 12.59
C ASN A 263 -5.87 3.52 11.95
N TYR A 264 -6.50 2.46 11.47
CA TYR A 264 -7.80 2.54 10.80
C TYR A 264 -8.76 1.47 11.31
N LEU A 265 -10.03 1.84 11.42
CA LEU A 265 -11.15 0.93 11.56
C LEU A 265 -12.03 1.07 10.33
N ILE A 266 -12.32 -0.02 9.63
CA ILE A 266 -13.08 -0.02 8.38
C ILE A 266 -14.18 -1.07 8.47
N ARG A 267 -15.43 -0.63 8.30
CA ARG A 267 -16.65 -1.43 8.26
C ARG A 267 -17.51 -0.97 7.09
N ARG A 268 -18.61 -1.70 6.87
CA ARG A 268 -19.60 -1.33 5.86
C ARG A 268 -20.25 0.00 6.19
N ASP A 269 -20.70 0.20 7.40
CA ASP A 269 -21.46 1.37 7.85
C ASP A 269 -20.61 2.39 8.62
N TYR A 270 -19.31 2.14 8.78
CA TYR A 270 -18.47 2.97 9.61
C TYR A 270 -17.01 2.93 9.17
N CYS A 271 -16.32 4.06 9.25
CA CYS A 271 -14.86 4.06 9.24
C CYS A 271 -14.29 5.12 10.16
N ALA A 272 -13.13 4.83 10.75
CA ALA A 272 -12.41 5.77 11.59
C ALA A 272 -10.90 5.73 11.37
N ARG A 273 -10.28 6.88 11.64
CA ARG A 273 -8.84 7.11 11.56
C ARG A 273 -8.33 7.58 12.92
N ARG A 274 -7.24 6.97 13.36
CA ARG A 274 -6.46 7.45 14.50
C ARG A 274 -5.91 8.84 14.21
N GLU A 275 -6.05 9.76 15.16
CA GLU A 275 -5.62 11.16 15.02
C GLU A 275 -4.13 11.29 14.69
N MET A 276 -3.27 10.68 15.51
CA MET A 276 -1.84 10.60 15.29
C MET A 276 -1.48 9.16 14.97
N LEU A 277 -1.04 8.89 13.74
CA LEU A 277 -0.72 7.52 13.34
C LEU A 277 0.41 6.97 14.22
N VAL A 278 0.24 5.74 14.68
CA VAL A 278 1.27 4.98 15.37
C VAL A 278 2.15 4.29 14.34
N ARG A 279 3.43 4.20 14.68
CA ARG A 279 4.42 3.56 13.83
C ARG A 279 4.04 2.10 13.57
N PRO A 280 4.05 1.66 12.30
CA PRO A 280 3.90 0.25 11.98
C PRO A 280 4.98 -0.56 12.72
N PRO A 281 4.63 -1.69 13.36
CA PRO A 281 5.64 -2.63 13.81
C PRO A 281 6.43 -3.16 12.62
N HIS A 282 7.70 -3.46 12.84
CA HIS A 282 8.61 -4.12 11.90
C HIS A 282 8.69 -5.62 12.17
N GLU A 283 8.58 -6.02 13.44
CA GLU A 283 8.69 -7.40 13.91
C GLU A 283 7.43 -7.82 14.69
N GLU A 284 7.21 -9.13 14.83
CA GLU A 284 5.99 -9.68 15.44
C GLU A 284 5.90 -9.36 16.94
N ASP A 285 7.03 -9.32 17.65
CA ASP A 285 7.11 -8.98 19.08
C ASP A 285 6.75 -7.52 19.38
N GLU A 286 6.79 -6.64 18.38
CA GLU A 286 6.36 -5.25 18.48
C GLU A 286 4.82 -5.09 18.39
N ILE A 287 4.08 -6.12 17.95
CA ILE A 287 2.63 -6.04 17.69
C ILE A 287 1.83 -5.83 18.99
N LEU A 288 2.04 -6.68 19.99
CA LEU A 288 1.31 -6.60 21.26
C LEU A 288 1.57 -5.29 22.02
N PRO A 289 2.82 -4.80 22.13
CA PRO A 289 3.09 -3.45 22.64
C PRO A 289 2.33 -2.35 21.87
N ALA A 290 2.29 -2.42 20.53
CA ALA A 290 1.62 -1.42 19.71
C ALA A 290 0.09 -1.41 19.91
N LEU A 291 -0.53 -2.58 20.14
CA LEU A 291 -1.95 -2.72 20.45
C LEU A 291 -2.35 -2.12 21.80
N ARG A 292 -1.39 -1.89 22.71
CA ARG A 292 -1.62 -1.25 24.02
C ARG A 292 -1.51 0.28 23.97
N VAL A 293 -1.14 0.85 22.82
CA VAL A 293 -1.16 2.30 22.60
C VAL A 293 -2.59 2.69 22.25
N TYR A 294 -3.20 3.60 23.01
CA TYR A 294 -4.60 4.02 22.78
C TYR A 294 -4.76 5.49 22.38
N ASP A 295 -3.69 6.26 22.40
CA ASP A 295 -3.74 7.68 22.06
C ASP A 295 -4.26 7.90 20.64
N GLY A 296 -5.10 8.92 20.48
CA GLY A 296 -5.73 9.27 19.21
C GLY A 296 -6.81 8.30 18.69
N LEU A 297 -7.15 7.22 19.42
CA LEU A 297 -8.25 6.32 19.05
C LEU A 297 -9.61 6.87 19.47
N VAL A 298 -10.57 6.83 18.55
CA VAL A 298 -12.00 7.01 18.86
C VAL A 298 -12.58 5.77 19.57
N PRO A 299 -13.70 5.89 20.32
CA PRO A 299 -14.21 4.79 21.15
C PRO A 299 -14.43 3.46 20.41
N ARG A 300 -15.07 3.47 19.23
CA ARG A 300 -15.34 2.24 18.47
C ARG A 300 -14.04 1.59 17.97
N HIS A 301 -13.05 2.38 17.57
CA HIS A 301 -11.74 1.88 17.16
C HIS A 301 -10.96 1.31 18.35
N ARG A 302 -11.01 1.96 19.52
CA ARG A 302 -10.42 1.43 20.76
C ARG A 302 -10.98 0.05 21.12
N THR A 303 -12.29 -0.15 21.04
CA THR A 303 -12.90 -1.46 21.30
C THR A 303 -12.37 -2.53 20.33
N ALA A 304 -12.24 -2.21 19.04
CA ALA A 304 -11.68 -3.13 18.06
C ALA A 304 -10.20 -3.49 18.34
N ILE A 305 -9.39 -2.50 18.75
CA ILE A 305 -8.00 -2.71 19.14
C ILE A 305 -7.87 -3.57 20.41
N GLN A 306 -8.75 -3.37 21.40
CA GLN A 306 -8.78 -4.21 22.61
C GLN A 306 -9.16 -5.66 22.29
N HIS A 307 -10.12 -5.85 21.39
CA HIS A 307 -10.46 -7.19 20.90
C HIS A 307 -9.27 -7.85 20.19
N ALA A 308 -8.59 -7.14 19.29
CA ALA A 308 -7.39 -7.64 18.63
C ALA A 308 -6.30 -8.01 19.66
N ALA A 309 -6.05 -7.16 20.67
CA ALA A 309 -5.08 -7.44 21.73
C ALA A 309 -5.41 -8.71 22.54
N SER A 310 -6.69 -8.99 22.77
CA SER A 310 -7.12 -10.21 23.48
C SER A 310 -6.90 -11.48 22.66
N VAL A 311 -7.05 -11.40 21.33
CA VAL A 311 -6.82 -12.52 20.42
C VAL A 311 -5.33 -12.79 20.26
N GLU A 312 -4.53 -11.75 20.02
CA GLU A 312 -3.07 -11.87 19.89
C GLU A 312 -2.42 -12.36 21.20
N GLY A 313 -2.87 -11.84 22.35
CA GLY A 313 -2.34 -12.24 23.65
C GLY A 313 -2.78 -13.64 24.11
N ALA A 314 -3.78 -14.24 23.45
CA ALA A 314 -4.17 -15.64 23.67
C ALA A 314 -3.37 -16.62 22.79
N ALA A 315 -2.58 -16.12 21.83
CA ALA A 315 -1.74 -16.92 20.95
C ALA A 315 -0.29 -17.09 21.46
N GLU A 316 0.09 -16.38 22.52
CA GLU A 316 1.34 -16.58 23.30
C GLU A 316 1.20 -17.69 24.35
#